data_AF-A0AAD9NSN6-F1
#
_entry.id   AF-A0AAD9NSN6-F1
#
_cell.length_a   1.000
_cell.length_b   1.000
_cell.length_c   1.000
_cell.angle_alpha   90.00
_cell.angle_beta   90.00
_cell.angle_gamma   90.00
#
_symmetry.space_group_name_H-M   'P 1'
#
loop_
_entity.id
_entity.type
_entity.pdbx_description
1 polymer ?
#
loop_
_entity_poly.entity_id
_entity_poly.type
_entity_poly.pdbx_seq_one_letter_code
_entity_poly.pdbx_strand_id
1 'polypeptide(L)'
;MNIGFVEASKLYNYQCFIFHDVDLLPEDDRNIYSCPEQPRHMSAAVDVMHYRLPYMKIFGGVAAMKTEHFRLVNGFSNKFFGWGGEDDDFYNRLIVMITGGRDHKLS
;
A
#
# COMPACT_ATOMS: atom_id res chain seq x y z
N MET A 1 6.45 -7.68 4.67
CA MET A 1 5.30 -7.55 3.75
C MET A 1 5.35 -8.52 2.56
N ASN A 2 6.41 -8.54 1.75
CA ASN A 2 6.53 -9.45 0.58
C ASN A 2 6.27 -10.93 0.87
N ILE A 3 6.82 -11.46 1.98
CA ILE A 3 6.61 -12.85 2.39
C ILE A 3 5.12 -13.15 2.59
N GLY A 4 4.40 -12.26 3.27
CA GLY A 4 2.95 -12.41 3.52
C GLY A 4 2.16 -12.48 2.21
N PHE A 5 2.50 -11.64 1.23
CA PHE A 5 1.89 -11.71 -0.11
C PHE A 5 2.11 -13.07 -0.78
N VAL A 6 3.36 -13.58 -0.76
CA VAL A 6 3.72 -14.85 -1.39
C VAL A 6 3.02 -16.03 -0.70
N GLU A 7 3.07 -16.10 0.63
CA GLU A 7 2.52 -17.23 1.37
C GLU A 7 0.99 -17.24 1.34
N ALA A 8 0.34 -16.09 1.51
CA ALA A 8 -1.12 -16.03 1.42
C ALA A 8 -1.63 -16.38 0.01
N SER A 9 -0.87 -16.01 -1.04
CA SER A 9 -1.21 -16.37 -2.42
C SER A 9 -1.18 -17.87 -2.70
N LYS A 10 -0.53 -18.69 -1.85
CA LYS A 10 -0.57 -20.16 -1.95
C LYS A 10 -1.87 -20.74 -1.37
N LEU A 11 -2.53 -20.02 -0.48
CA LEU A 11 -3.74 -20.48 0.20
C LEU A 11 -4.98 -20.23 -0.66
N TYR A 12 -5.11 -19.02 -1.21
CA TYR A 12 -6.24 -18.64 -2.05
C TYR A 12 -5.82 -17.61 -3.10
N ASN A 13 -6.62 -17.50 -4.16
CA ASN A 13 -6.48 -16.42 -5.14
C ASN A 13 -7.08 -15.14 -4.57
N TYR A 14 -6.40 -14.48 -3.63
CA TYR A 14 -6.81 -13.19 -3.11
C TYR A 14 -6.67 -12.10 -4.19
N GLN A 15 -7.68 -11.26 -4.34
CA GLN A 15 -7.68 -10.11 -5.27
C GLN A 15 -7.17 -8.82 -4.60
N CYS A 16 -7.16 -8.78 -3.27
CA CYS A 16 -6.88 -7.61 -2.46
C CYS A 16 -5.96 -7.98 -1.30
N PHE A 17 -4.93 -7.18 -1.09
CA PHE A 17 -4.01 -7.27 0.04
C PHE A 17 -4.06 -5.97 0.83
N ILE A 18 -4.21 -6.11 2.15
CA ILE A 18 -4.09 -5.01 3.11
C ILE A 18 -2.81 -5.24 3.90
N PHE A 19 -1.86 -4.33 3.80
CA PHE A 19 -0.64 -4.30 4.61
C PHE A 19 -0.91 -3.36 5.78
N HIS A 20 -0.71 -3.85 7.00
CA HIS A 20 -1.26 -3.22 8.19
C HIS A 20 -0.31 -3.38 9.37
N ASP A 21 0.12 -2.25 9.94
CA ASP A 21 0.86 -2.25 11.20
C ASP A 21 -0.02 -2.70 12.34
N VAL A 22 0.48 -3.60 13.19
CA VAL A 22 -0.33 -4.28 14.22
C VAL A 22 -0.84 -3.32 15.32
N ASP A 23 -0.23 -2.14 15.44
CA ASP A 23 -0.51 -1.12 16.44
C ASP A 23 -1.45 -0.01 15.96
N LEU A 24 -1.96 -0.10 14.74
CA LEU A 24 -3.00 0.81 14.23
C LEU A 24 -4.38 0.17 14.36
N LEU A 25 -5.37 0.94 14.78
CA LEU A 25 -6.78 0.53 14.81
C LEU A 25 -7.63 1.58 14.08
N PRO A 26 -8.55 1.19 13.18
CA PRO A 26 -9.47 2.13 12.58
C PRO A 26 -10.50 2.60 13.61
N GLU A 27 -10.64 3.91 13.77
CA GLU A 27 -11.64 4.51 14.67
C GLU A 27 -13.03 4.64 14.05
N ASP A 28 -13.14 4.43 12.73
CA ASP A 28 -14.35 4.63 11.95
C ASP A 28 -14.57 3.44 11.00
N ASP A 29 -15.72 2.78 11.13
CA ASP A 29 -16.09 1.60 10.33
C ASP A 29 -16.37 1.94 8.86
N ARG A 30 -16.49 3.23 8.52
CA ARG A 30 -16.57 3.72 7.14
C ARG A 30 -15.23 3.66 6.43
N ASN A 31 -14.11 3.43 7.13
CA ASN A 31 -12.83 3.12 6.52
C ASN A 31 -12.80 1.66 6.05
N ILE A 32 -13.50 1.37 4.95
CA ILE A 32 -13.72 0.00 4.46
C ILE A 32 -12.42 -0.67 4.01
N TYR A 33 -12.12 -1.83 4.59
CA TYR A 33 -10.96 -2.68 4.29
C TYR A 33 -11.17 -3.46 2.98
N SER A 34 -11.08 -2.73 1.88
CA SER A 34 -11.17 -3.24 0.52
C SER A 34 -10.15 -2.56 -0.38
N CYS A 35 -9.96 -3.07 -1.58
CA CYS A 35 -9.08 -2.47 -2.57
C CYS A 35 -9.92 -1.71 -3.61
N PRO A 36 -9.76 -0.39 -3.76
CA PRO A 36 -10.43 0.36 -4.82
C PRO A 36 -9.62 0.27 -6.12
N GLU A 37 -10.02 1.03 -7.15
CA GLU A 37 -9.34 1.04 -8.45
C GLU A 37 -7.88 1.47 -8.41
N GLN A 38 -7.47 2.30 -7.44
CA GLN A 38 -6.08 2.67 -7.21
C GLN A 38 -5.61 2.17 -5.84
N PRO A 39 -4.29 1.97 -5.63
CA PRO A 39 -3.75 1.75 -4.29
C PRO A 39 -4.25 2.83 -3.32
N ARG A 40 -4.65 2.43 -2.10
CA ARG A 40 -5.23 3.33 -1.11
C ARG A 40 -4.38 3.33 0.16
N HIS A 41 -3.96 4.52 0.59
CA HIS A 41 -3.48 4.75 1.95
C HIS A 41 -4.69 4.84 2.89
N MET A 42 -4.74 4.01 3.92
CA MET A 42 -5.90 3.87 4.82
C MET A 42 -5.70 4.55 6.18
N SER A 43 -4.46 4.83 6.57
CA SER A 43 -4.08 5.51 7.82
C SER A 43 -3.81 7.01 7.61
N ALA A 44 -4.71 7.70 6.91
CA ALA A 44 -4.51 9.11 6.54
C ALA A 44 -4.56 10.09 7.72
N ALA A 45 -5.17 9.69 8.85
CA ALA A 45 -5.32 10.49 10.05
C ALA A 45 -5.14 9.60 11.28
N VAL A 46 -3.95 9.63 11.88
CA VAL A 46 -3.57 8.84 13.07
C VAL A 46 -3.49 9.77 14.28
N ASP A 47 -3.94 9.31 15.45
CA ASP A 47 -4.03 10.06 16.71
C ASP A 47 -2.69 10.66 17.17
N VAL A 48 -1.60 9.88 17.11
CA VAL A 48 -0.24 10.34 17.47
C VAL A 48 0.30 11.41 16.52
N MET A 49 -0.28 11.54 15.33
CA MET A 49 -0.01 12.61 14.36
C MET A 49 -1.08 13.72 14.42
N HIS A 50 -1.87 13.77 15.50
CA HIS A 50 -2.96 14.72 15.71
C HIS A 50 -3.98 14.72 14.56
N TYR A 51 -4.26 13.56 13.99
CA TYR A 51 -5.16 13.37 12.84
C TYR A 51 -4.76 14.20 11.61
N ARG A 52 -3.47 14.50 11.47
CA ARG A 52 -2.91 15.20 10.31
C ARG A 52 -1.99 14.29 9.54
N LEU A 53 -2.09 14.35 8.21
CA LEU A 53 -1.16 13.66 7.33
C LEU A 53 0.23 14.31 7.47
N PRO A 54 1.28 13.55 7.86
CA PRO A 54 2.61 14.13 8.07
C PRO A 54 3.20 14.78 6.82
N TYR A 55 3.00 14.17 5.65
CA TYR A 55 3.37 14.71 4.34
C TYR A 55 2.58 14.01 3.23
N MET A 56 2.44 14.66 2.06
CA MET A 56 1.55 14.19 0.98
C MET A 56 1.89 12.82 0.40
N LYS A 57 3.16 12.39 0.49
CA LYS A 57 3.66 11.15 -0.12
C LYS A 57 3.66 9.96 0.84
N ILE A 58 3.25 10.14 2.09
CA ILE A 58 3.27 9.07 3.08
C ILE A 58 2.32 7.95 2.67
N PHE A 59 2.80 6.71 2.76
CA PHE A 59 2.06 5.51 2.37
C PHE A 59 2.27 4.33 3.35
N GLY A 60 2.85 4.60 4.53
CA GLY A 60 3.05 3.63 5.61
C GLY A 60 1.82 3.47 6.50
N GLY A 61 1.93 2.69 7.57
CA GLY A 61 0.82 2.40 8.49
C GLY A 61 -0.12 1.34 7.95
N VAL A 62 -1.08 1.74 7.12
CA VAL A 62 -2.06 0.85 6.50
C VAL A 62 -2.25 1.19 5.02
N ALA A 63 -2.02 0.18 4.16
CA ALA A 63 -2.14 0.31 2.72
C ALA A 63 -2.96 -0.83 2.11
N ALA A 64 -3.90 -0.49 1.25
CA ALA A 64 -4.72 -1.45 0.48
C ALA A 64 -4.34 -1.44 -1.00
N MET A 65 -4.24 -2.64 -1.58
CA MET A 65 -3.80 -2.78 -2.97
C MET A 65 -4.27 -4.07 -3.63
N LYS A 66 -4.71 -3.95 -4.88
CA LYS A 66 -5.05 -5.09 -5.72
C LYS A 66 -3.81 -5.95 -5.97
N THR A 67 -4.00 -7.26 -6.06
CA THR A 67 -2.93 -8.24 -6.36
C THR A 67 -2.17 -7.90 -7.64
N GLU A 68 -2.87 -7.40 -8.66
CA GLU A 68 -2.28 -6.97 -9.93
C GLU A 68 -1.31 -5.79 -9.77
N HIS A 69 -1.67 -4.78 -8.98
CA HIS A 69 -0.82 -3.62 -8.72
C HIS A 69 0.44 -4.03 -7.96
N PHE A 70 0.30 -4.89 -6.94
CA PHE A 70 1.45 -5.37 -6.18
C PHE A 70 2.46 -6.11 -7.05
N ARG A 71 1.98 -6.98 -7.95
CA ARG A 71 2.82 -7.66 -8.93
C ARG A 71 3.47 -6.70 -9.91
N LEU A 72 2.70 -5.72 -10.41
CA LEU A 72 3.18 -4.75 -11.40
C LEU A 72 4.33 -3.88 -10.87
N VAL A 73 4.30 -3.50 -9.59
CA VAL A 73 5.39 -2.74 -8.95
C VAL A 73 6.53 -3.60 -8.40
N ASN A 74 6.44 -4.92 -8.59
CA ASN A 74 7.38 -5.92 -8.06
C ASN A 74 7.50 -5.86 -6.52
N GLY A 75 6.36 -5.69 -5.84
CA GLY A 75 6.28 -5.65 -4.38
C GLY A 75 7.10 -4.53 -3.71
N PHE A 76 7.34 -4.71 -2.40
CA PHE A 76 8.20 -3.82 -1.60
C PHE A 76 9.69 -4.08 -1.91
N SER A 77 10.55 -3.09 -1.71
CA SER A 77 12.00 -3.29 -1.73
C SER A 77 12.46 -4.19 -0.57
N ASN A 78 13.36 -5.13 -0.85
CA ASN A 78 14.01 -5.96 0.17
C ASN A 78 15.35 -5.38 0.66
N LYS A 79 15.65 -4.11 0.34
CA LYS A 79 16.92 -3.45 0.72
C LYS A 79 16.84 -2.65 2.02
N PHE A 80 15.64 -2.48 2.55
CA PHE A 80 15.42 -1.75 3.79
C PHE A 80 15.54 -2.72 4.98
N PHE A 81 16.54 -2.48 5.82
CA PHE A 81 16.79 -3.19 7.07
C PHE A 81 16.78 -2.17 8.20
N GLY A 82 15.94 -2.37 9.21
CA GLY A 82 15.68 -1.37 10.24
C GLY A 82 14.54 -0.43 9.84
N TRP A 83 14.49 0.74 10.46
CA TRP A 83 13.40 1.70 10.30
C TRP A 83 13.66 2.72 9.21
N GLY A 84 12.70 2.88 8.30
CA GLY A 84 12.52 4.07 7.48
C GLY A 84 12.81 3.91 5.98
N GLY A 85 11.96 4.53 5.18
CA GLY A 85 12.13 4.76 3.74
C GLY A 85 11.56 3.66 2.84
N GLU A 86 11.15 2.52 3.38
CA GLU A 86 10.51 1.43 2.63
C GLU A 86 9.14 1.86 2.09
N ASP A 87 8.38 2.62 2.88
CA ASP A 87 7.06 3.13 2.50
C ASP A 87 7.17 4.17 1.39
N ASP A 88 8.20 5.02 1.48
CA ASP A 88 8.47 6.07 0.51
C ASP A 88 8.98 5.48 -0.82
N ASP A 89 9.86 4.47 -0.77
CA ASP A 89 10.25 3.68 -1.96
C ASP A 89 9.01 3.03 -2.59
N PHE A 90 8.15 2.44 -1.76
CA PHE A 90 6.94 1.81 -2.24
C PHE A 90 5.99 2.81 -2.92
N TYR A 91 5.75 3.98 -2.30
CA TYR A 91 5.00 5.08 -2.89
C TYR A 91 5.57 5.50 -4.25
N ASN A 92 6.90 5.65 -4.36
CA ASN A 92 7.54 6.04 -5.62
C ASN A 92 7.27 5.02 -6.74
N ARG A 93 7.28 3.71 -6.44
CA ARG A 93 6.93 2.66 -7.41
C ARG A 93 5.46 2.77 -7.85
N LEU A 94 4.55 3.02 -6.90
CA LEU A 94 3.13 3.19 -7.20
C LEU A 94 2.88 4.41 -8.09
N ILE A 95 3.58 5.52 -7.86
CA ILE A 95 3.46 6.70 -8.72
C ILE A 95 3.90 6.40 -10.14
N VAL A 96 5.04 5.73 -10.33
CA VAL A 96 5.49 5.32 -11.68
C VAL A 96 4.47 4.44 -12.37
N MET A 97 3.85 3.49 -11.65
CA MET A 97 2.77 2.65 -12.19
C MET A 97 1.55 3.48 -12.62
N ILE A 98 1.08 4.39 -11.76
CA ILE A 98 -0.12 5.22 -12.00
C ILE A 98 0.11 6.23 -13.13
N THR A 99 1.30 6.82 -13.21
CA THR A 99 1.61 7.83 -14.23
C THR A 99 2.05 7.20 -15.55
N GLY A 100 2.79 6.10 -15.52
CA GLY A 100 3.27 5.40 -16.72
C GLY A 100 2.19 4.60 -17.47
N GLY A 101 1.11 4.20 -16.79
CA GLY A 101 -0.04 3.53 -17.44
C GLY A 101 -0.85 4.41 -18.40
N ARG A 102 -0.55 5.72 -18.50
CA ARG A 102 -1.21 6.62 -19.46
C ARG A 102 -0.65 6.53 -20.88
N ASP A 103 0.58 6.05 -21.06
CA ASP A 103 1.21 5.99 -22.39
C ASP A 103 0.91 4.67 -23.15
N HIS A 104 0.44 3.63 -22.47
CA HIS A 104 0.13 2.32 -23.08
C HIS A 104 -1.34 2.13 -23.51
N LYS A 105 -2.18 3.18 -23.45
CA LYS A 105 -3.57 3.14 -23.98
C LYS A 105 -3.76 3.86 -25.32
N LEU A 106 -2.68 4.24 -26.01
CA LEU A 106 -2.71 4.93 -27.31
C LEU A 106 -1.98 4.19 -28.44
N SER A 107 -1.75 2.87 -28.33
CA SER A 107 -1.27 2.03 -29.44
C SER A 107 -2.23 0.92 -29.78
#